data_AF-A0A3M1MLA9-F1
#
_entry.id   AF-A0A3M1MLA9-F1
#
_cell.length_a   1.000
_cell.length_b   1.000
_cell.length_c   1.000
_cell.angle_alpha   90.00
_cell.angle_beta   90.00
_cell.angle_gamma   90.00
#
_symmetry.space_group_name_H-M   'P 1'
#
loop_
_entity.id
_entity.type
_entity.pdbx_description
1 polymer ?
#
loop_
_entity_poly.entity_id
_entity_poly.type
_entity_poly.pdbx_seq_one_letter_code
_entity_poly.pdbx_strand_id
1 'polypeptide(L)'
;MLPFIVPQATIIAPNFTGFDLSLDGIEVTQGIQCFDTGKGLSACPDNSLPLVAGKSTAARIYLKYTGLFGSMNNVPVRFYIRFLGGSWQTATAYGKAVHTLDQGANDSANVFFYVTTPSSAAVQMYAVVDPDGNYSETNEGNNRYPSSGYITLNFQQRTSLTIVGDRLRYHPSGYTGSQYAGGWAVNGGAATWLNQVLPLANNAVDYSVASGYLDWTTSLGSGSGQHSLIQTLNTNWVLQNAFSRWFTGPFVGADHVYGWVPNAGYSGGHADMPVYPHAGGLGVVAIGTDRAGTSTDDPGGGALIFGHELVHDYNVKHTNTADSCGSSDNSSTFPYSSSSIQEYGFNPITGKIYAPANTHDLMSYCPASGSKEGWISPYTWSTMFTNLSPGLQTYYRSERGLTIGYLMPTAAQESLVVNATIFNPAYKPQSPGQLNDLHRIATNVAYYPPQGDYSIELRDAKGNVLLSQPFVVNFESEYDA
;
A
#
# COMPACT_ATOMS: atom_id res chain seq x y z
N MET A 1 43.37 -25.78 -4.78
CA MET A 1 43.34 -26.95 -5.68
C MET A 1 41.88 -27.19 -6.02
N LEU A 2 41.44 -26.74 -7.20
CA LEU A 2 40.05 -26.83 -7.68
C LEU A 2 39.89 -28.11 -8.52
N PRO A 3 38.75 -28.81 -8.44
CA PRO A 3 38.55 -30.03 -9.21
C PRO A 3 38.37 -29.70 -10.69
N PHE A 4 39.12 -30.43 -11.51
CA PHE A 4 39.08 -30.41 -12.96
C PHE A 4 37.77 -31.08 -13.41
N ILE A 5 36.81 -30.29 -13.90
CA ILE A 5 35.58 -30.80 -14.51
C ILE A 5 35.92 -31.21 -15.94
N VAL A 6 35.76 -32.50 -16.23
CA VAL A 6 35.94 -33.07 -17.58
C VAL A 6 34.88 -32.47 -18.51
N PRO A 7 35.22 -32.03 -19.74
CA PRO A 7 34.23 -31.55 -20.69
C PRO A 7 33.21 -32.67 -20.98
N GLN A 8 31.93 -32.42 -20.71
CA GLN A 8 30.88 -33.29 -21.22
C GLN A 8 30.89 -33.19 -22.75
N ALA A 9 30.95 -34.35 -23.41
CA ALA A 9 30.91 -34.42 -24.87
C ALA A 9 29.59 -33.79 -25.37
N THR A 10 29.71 -32.71 -26.13
CA THR A 10 28.60 -32.08 -26.85
C THR A 10 28.12 -33.08 -27.90
N ILE A 11 26.99 -33.74 -27.65
CA ILE A 11 26.29 -34.50 -28.67
C ILE A 11 25.67 -33.47 -29.61
N ILE A 12 26.32 -33.24 -30.76
CA ILE A 12 25.75 -32.48 -31.86
C ILE A 12 24.61 -33.33 -32.43
N ALA A 13 23.39 -33.04 -31.99
CA ALA A 13 22.20 -33.65 -32.54
C ALA A 13 22.11 -33.35 -34.06
N PRO A 14 21.61 -34.29 -34.88
CA PRO A 14 21.42 -34.05 -36.29
C PRO A 14 20.52 -32.83 -36.54
N ASN A 15 20.90 -32.05 -37.55
CA ASN A 15 20.27 -30.79 -37.94
C ASN A 15 18.84 -31.07 -38.45
N PHE A 16 17.86 -31.16 -37.54
CA PHE A 16 16.43 -31.15 -37.88
C PHE A 16 16.07 -29.71 -38.23
N THR A 17 16.41 -29.33 -39.45
CA THR A 17 16.22 -28.00 -40.03
C THR A 17 14.80 -27.49 -39.83
N GLY A 18 14.68 -26.32 -39.19
CA GLY A 18 13.46 -25.52 -39.23
C GLY A 18 12.92 -25.07 -37.88
N PHE A 19 13.77 -24.74 -36.91
CA PHE A 19 13.31 -23.99 -35.73
C PHE A 19 14.11 -22.72 -35.49
N ASP A 20 13.46 -21.80 -34.79
CA ASP A 20 13.90 -20.45 -34.47
C ASP A 20 13.54 -20.15 -33.02
N LEU A 21 14.50 -19.69 -32.25
CA LEU A 21 14.30 -19.05 -30.97
C LEU A 21 14.27 -17.55 -31.18
N SER A 22 13.53 -16.87 -30.32
CA SER A 22 13.55 -15.42 -30.19
C SER A 22 12.92 -15.07 -28.85
N LEU A 23 12.68 -13.79 -28.62
CA LEU A 23 12.04 -13.32 -27.41
C LEU A 23 10.78 -12.54 -27.79
N ASP A 24 9.65 -12.87 -27.16
CA ASP A 24 8.42 -12.07 -27.29
C ASP A 24 8.57 -10.73 -26.54
N GLY A 25 9.27 -10.73 -25.41
CA GLY A 25 9.58 -9.50 -24.67
C GLY A 25 10.14 -9.74 -23.27
N ILE A 26 10.28 -8.63 -22.52
CA ILE A 26 10.72 -8.62 -21.13
C ILE A 26 9.68 -7.83 -20.31
N GLU A 27 9.01 -8.48 -19.37
CA GLU A 27 8.15 -7.83 -18.38
C GLU A 27 8.96 -7.58 -17.10
N VAL A 28 9.03 -6.33 -16.66
CA VAL A 28 9.73 -5.90 -15.46
C VAL A 28 8.70 -5.50 -14.42
N THR A 29 8.48 -6.39 -13.47
CA THR A 29 7.36 -6.30 -12.52
C THR A 29 7.84 -6.34 -11.08
N GLN A 30 7.12 -5.60 -10.22
CA GLN A 30 7.30 -5.57 -8.77
C GLN A 30 6.03 -6.01 -8.02
N GLY A 31 5.08 -6.59 -8.75
CA GLY A 31 3.75 -6.94 -8.24
C GLY A 31 2.75 -6.93 -9.37
N ILE A 32 2.72 -5.83 -10.13
CA ILE A 32 1.86 -5.65 -11.30
C ILE A 32 2.64 -4.83 -12.35
N GLN A 33 2.46 -5.15 -13.63
CA GLN A 33 3.03 -4.39 -14.74
C GLN A 33 2.12 -4.53 -15.96
N CYS A 34 2.05 -3.49 -16.78
CA CYS A 34 1.41 -3.60 -18.08
C CYS A 34 2.34 -4.33 -19.05
N PHE A 35 1.85 -5.39 -19.67
CA PHE A 35 2.60 -6.17 -20.64
C PHE A 35 1.64 -6.99 -21.51
N ASP A 36 1.93 -7.10 -22.81
CA ASP A 36 1.03 -7.72 -23.80
C ASP A 36 -0.35 -7.05 -23.85
N THR A 37 -0.39 -5.87 -24.49
CA THR A 37 -1.64 -5.12 -24.75
C THR A 37 -2.74 -5.89 -25.47
N GLY A 38 -2.44 -7.08 -26.04
CA GLY A 38 -3.44 -7.98 -26.63
C GLY A 38 -4.21 -8.81 -25.60
N LYS A 39 -3.66 -9.00 -24.40
CA LYS A 39 -4.26 -9.75 -23.28
C LYS A 39 -4.52 -8.89 -22.04
N GLY A 40 -3.79 -7.80 -21.88
CA GLY A 40 -3.94 -6.81 -20.81
C GLY A 40 -4.72 -5.56 -21.24
N LEU A 41 -4.34 -4.42 -20.65
CA LEU A 41 -4.91 -3.11 -20.93
C LEU A 41 -4.34 -2.54 -22.23
N SER A 42 -5.17 -2.41 -23.25
CA SER A 42 -4.76 -1.91 -24.58
C SER A 42 -4.14 -0.50 -24.57
N ALA A 43 -4.53 0.34 -23.61
CA ALA A 43 -4.02 1.70 -23.45
C ALA A 43 -2.78 1.80 -22.54
N CYS A 44 -2.27 0.68 -22.04
CA CYS A 44 -1.14 0.65 -21.12
C CYS A 44 0.11 0.06 -21.80
N PRO A 45 1.10 0.87 -22.20
CA PRO A 45 2.29 0.36 -22.87
C PRO A 45 3.08 -0.61 -21.98
N ASP A 46 3.78 -1.55 -22.61
CA ASP A 46 4.64 -2.50 -21.91
C ASP A 46 5.63 -1.78 -20.99
N ASN A 47 5.73 -2.25 -19.75
CA ASN A 47 6.62 -1.71 -18.72
C ASN A 47 6.38 -0.23 -18.34
N SER A 48 5.17 0.28 -18.56
CA SER A 48 4.85 1.68 -18.29
C SER A 48 4.47 1.99 -16.84
N LEU A 49 4.11 0.98 -16.03
CA LEU A 49 3.84 1.21 -14.62
C LEU A 49 5.12 1.55 -13.88
N PRO A 50 5.04 2.50 -12.96
CA PRO A 50 6.24 3.04 -12.34
C PRO A 50 6.86 2.06 -11.34
N LEU A 51 8.19 2.10 -11.23
CA LEU A 51 8.97 1.17 -10.42
C LEU A 51 9.61 1.85 -9.22
N VAL A 52 9.76 1.09 -8.14
CA VAL A 52 10.27 1.55 -6.85
C VAL A 52 11.69 1.03 -6.62
N ALA A 53 12.61 1.94 -6.29
CA ALA A 53 13.96 1.57 -5.87
C ALA A 53 13.90 0.76 -4.56
N GLY A 54 14.72 -0.28 -4.44
CA GLY A 54 14.77 -1.15 -3.27
C GLY A 54 13.61 -2.13 -3.10
N LYS A 55 12.69 -2.22 -4.07
CA LYS A 55 11.62 -3.23 -4.08
C LYS A 55 12.05 -4.47 -4.89
N SER A 56 11.67 -5.66 -4.43
CA SER A 56 11.92 -6.91 -5.16
C SER A 56 11.31 -6.82 -6.55
N THR A 57 12.13 -7.09 -7.57
CA THR A 57 11.78 -6.95 -8.98
C THR A 57 12.09 -8.25 -9.70
N ALA A 58 11.20 -8.65 -10.62
CA ALA A 58 11.45 -9.74 -11.55
C ALA A 58 11.46 -9.20 -12.98
N ALA A 59 12.50 -9.56 -13.74
CA ALA A 59 12.44 -9.55 -15.19
C ALA A 59 11.96 -10.93 -15.65
N ARG A 60 10.71 -11.00 -16.10
CA ARG A 60 10.11 -12.19 -16.71
C ARG A 60 10.38 -12.12 -18.20
N ILE A 61 11.28 -12.96 -18.68
CA ILE A 61 11.70 -12.96 -20.09
C ILE A 61 10.91 -14.06 -20.80
N TYR A 62 10.15 -13.67 -21.82
CA TYR A 62 9.28 -14.58 -22.55
C TYR A 62 9.98 -15.05 -23.82
N LEU A 63 10.21 -16.36 -23.89
CA LEU A 63 10.93 -16.99 -24.98
C LEU A 63 9.95 -17.48 -26.04
N LYS A 64 10.25 -17.18 -27.29
CA LYS A 64 9.49 -17.60 -28.44
C LYS A 64 10.17 -18.77 -29.12
N TYR A 65 9.37 -19.76 -29.49
CA TYR A 65 9.77 -20.87 -30.34
C TYR A 65 8.96 -20.86 -31.63
N THR A 66 9.63 -20.85 -32.77
CA THR A 66 8.99 -21.08 -34.07
C THR A 66 9.56 -22.36 -34.66
N GLY A 67 8.74 -23.37 -34.94
CA GLY A 67 9.19 -24.61 -35.54
C GLY A 67 8.13 -25.69 -35.51
N LEU A 68 8.48 -26.90 -35.97
CA LEU A 68 7.56 -28.04 -36.06
C LEU A 68 7.02 -28.51 -34.70
N PHE A 69 7.81 -28.38 -33.64
CA PHE A 69 7.41 -28.72 -32.28
C PHE A 69 6.68 -27.56 -31.60
N GLY A 70 5.86 -27.84 -30.59
CA GLY A 70 5.06 -26.83 -29.90
C GLY A 70 5.84 -25.95 -28.90
N SER A 71 7.02 -26.38 -28.47
CA SER A 71 7.83 -25.70 -27.45
C SER A 71 9.21 -26.31 -27.29
N MET A 72 10.12 -25.62 -26.62
CA MET A 72 11.43 -26.13 -26.18
C MET A 72 11.68 -25.77 -24.72
N ASN A 73 12.04 -26.76 -23.89
CA ASN A 73 12.36 -26.55 -22.47
C ASN A 73 13.84 -26.23 -22.25
N ASN A 74 14.16 -25.65 -21.09
CA ASN A 74 15.53 -25.38 -20.64
C ASN A 74 16.33 -24.54 -21.64
N VAL A 75 15.66 -23.58 -22.29
CA VAL A 75 16.32 -22.66 -23.22
C VAL A 75 17.02 -21.56 -22.41
N PRO A 76 18.33 -21.37 -22.57
CA PRO A 76 19.10 -20.38 -21.82
C PRO A 76 18.82 -18.97 -22.36
N VAL A 77 18.76 -18.01 -21.45
CA VAL A 77 18.69 -16.58 -21.75
C VAL A 77 19.71 -15.85 -20.88
N ARG A 78 20.47 -14.93 -21.47
CA ARG A 78 21.31 -13.99 -20.73
C ARG A 78 20.63 -12.64 -20.66
N PHE A 79 20.27 -12.24 -19.45
CA PHE A 79 19.77 -10.92 -19.12
C PHE A 79 20.94 -9.98 -18.84
N TYR A 80 20.87 -8.77 -19.39
CA TYR A 80 21.87 -7.72 -19.22
C TYR A 80 21.20 -6.52 -18.57
N ILE A 81 21.80 -5.99 -17.50
CA ILE A 81 21.28 -4.85 -16.75
C ILE A 81 22.40 -3.89 -16.34
N ARG A 82 22.13 -2.59 -16.34
CA ARG A 82 23.04 -1.57 -15.79
C ARG A 82 22.29 -0.33 -15.34
N PHE A 83 22.89 0.43 -14.44
CA PHE A 83 22.54 1.85 -14.31
C PHE A 83 22.92 2.61 -15.59
N LEU A 84 22.20 3.69 -15.91
CA LEU A 84 22.51 4.53 -17.05
C LEU A 84 23.97 5.04 -16.96
N GLY A 85 24.78 4.73 -17.98
CA GLY A 85 26.21 5.06 -18.01
C GLY A 85 27.13 4.12 -17.20
N GLY A 86 26.57 3.13 -16.50
CA GLY A 86 27.32 2.14 -15.74
C GLY A 86 27.82 0.94 -16.56
N SER A 87 28.51 0.03 -15.88
CA SER A 87 28.94 -1.26 -16.44
C SER A 87 27.78 -2.26 -16.50
N TRP A 88 27.79 -3.10 -17.53
CA TRP A 88 26.83 -4.19 -17.66
C TRP A 88 27.07 -5.28 -16.61
N GLN A 89 25.99 -5.68 -15.96
CA GLN A 89 25.88 -6.89 -15.17
C GLN A 89 25.03 -7.90 -15.94
N THR A 90 25.30 -9.19 -15.74
CA THR A 90 24.58 -10.26 -16.43
C THR A 90 24.08 -11.33 -15.47
N ALA A 91 22.98 -11.95 -15.85
CA ALA A 91 22.45 -13.15 -15.21
C ALA A 91 21.96 -14.11 -16.29
N THR A 92 22.22 -15.40 -16.12
CA THR A 92 21.66 -16.44 -16.99
C THR A 92 20.49 -17.10 -16.27
N ALA A 93 19.37 -17.20 -16.97
CA ALA A 93 18.18 -17.92 -16.53
C ALA A 93 17.75 -18.91 -17.63
N TYR A 94 16.85 -19.81 -17.28
CA TYR A 94 16.32 -20.82 -18.19
C TYR A 94 14.79 -20.73 -18.18
N GLY A 95 14.20 -20.88 -19.36
CA GLY A 95 12.75 -20.88 -19.53
C GLY A 95 12.33 -21.94 -20.54
N LYS A 96 11.04 -21.93 -20.85
CA LYS A 96 10.44 -22.73 -21.91
C LYS A 96 10.01 -21.80 -23.05
N ALA A 97 10.62 -21.98 -24.21
CA ALA A 97 10.24 -21.27 -25.42
C ALA A 97 8.94 -21.88 -26.00
N VAL A 98 7.98 -21.03 -26.35
CA VAL A 98 6.64 -21.43 -26.81
C VAL A 98 6.21 -20.65 -28.06
N HIS A 99 5.20 -21.13 -28.79
CA HIS A 99 4.67 -20.43 -29.98
C HIS A 99 3.87 -19.18 -29.65
N THR A 100 3.16 -19.20 -28.52
CA THR A 100 2.23 -18.16 -28.12
C THR A 100 2.53 -17.77 -26.70
N LEU A 101 2.82 -16.49 -26.49
CA LEU A 101 3.05 -15.92 -25.18
C LEU A 101 1.86 -16.21 -24.25
N ASP A 102 2.15 -16.67 -23.04
CA ASP A 102 1.18 -16.86 -21.97
C ASP A 102 1.76 -16.41 -20.63
N GLN A 103 1.34 -15.21 -20.18
CA GLN A 103 1.75 -14.66 -18.88
C GLN A 103 1.19 -15.45 -17.69
N GLY A 104 0.15 -16.27 -17.91
CA GLY A 104 -0.43 -17.15 -16.91
C GLY A 104 0.38 -18.43 -16.66
N ALA A 105 1.30 -18.76 -17.56
CA ALA A 105 2.16 -19.93 -17.47
C ALA A 105 3.50 -19.62 -16.79
N ASN A 106 4.09 -20.63 -16.15
CA ASN A 106 5.45 -20.57 -15.60
C ASN A 106 6.52 -20.89 -16.64
N ASP A 107 6.34 -20.40 -17.87
CA ASP A 107 7.22 -20.69 -19.01
C ASP A 107 8.35 -19.65 -19.15
N SER A 108 8.23 -18.46 -18.54
CA SER A 108 9.23 -17.39 -18.62
C SER A 108 10.55 -17.72 -17.91
N ALA A 109 11.67 -17.25 -18.47
CA ALA A 109 12.95 -17.23 -17.76
C ALA A 109 12.97 -16.02 -16.82
N ASN A 110 12.91 -16.28 -15.51
CA ASN A 110 12.80 -15.22 -14.51
C ASN A 110 14.17 -14.86 -13.92
N VAL A 111 14.49 -13.56 -13.94
CA VAL A 111 15.66 -13.00 -13.23
C VAL A 111 15.17 -12.08 -12.12
N PHE A 112 15.52 -12.41 -10.88
CA PHE A 112 15.14 -11.63 -9.70
C PHE A 112 16.27 -10.68 -9.29
N PHE A 113 15.94 -9.42 -9.05
CA PHE A 113 16.90 -8.38 -8.67
C PHE A 113 16.26 -7.26 -7.85
N TYR A 114 17.09 -6.39 -7.30
CA TYR A 114 16.69 -5.16 -6.63
C TYR A 114 17.59 -4.02 -7.08
N VAL A 115 17.00 -2.85 -7.33
CA VAL A 115 17.73 -1.63 -7.68
C VAL A 115 17.90 -0.81 -6.42
N THR A 116 19.03 -0.98 -5.73
CA THR A 116 19.34 -0.22 -4.51
C THR A 116 20.11 1.03 -4.86
N THR A 117 19.53 2.19 -4.56
CA THR A 117 20.12 3.50 -4.88
C THR A 117 19.67 4.55 -3.86
N PRO A 118 20.55 5.48 -3.44
CA PRO A 118 20.22 6.56 -2.51
C PRO A 118 19.34 7.66 -3.15
N SER A 119 19.12 7.61 -4.46
CA SER A 119 18.21 8.50 -5.20
C SER A 119 17.52 7.74 -6.34
N SER A 120 16.47 8.31 -6.95
CA SER A 120 15.89 7.73 -8.16
C SER A 120 16.94 7.51 -9.25
N ALA A 121 16.85 6.39 -9.98
CA ALA A 121 17.85 6.00 -10.98
C ALA A 121 17.23 5.38 -12.23
N ALA A 122 17.83 5.69 -13.38
CA ALA A 122 17.50 5.07 -14.66
C ALA A 122 18.34 3.80 -14.86
N VAL A 123 17.67 2.71 -15.25
CA VAL A 123 18.27 1.40 -15.47
C VAL A 123 18.01 0.97 -16.90
N GLN A 124 19.05 0.51 -17.58
CA GLN A 124 18.99 -0.03 -18.94
C GLN A 124 19.09 -1.54 -18.92
N MET A 125 18.31 -2.19 -19.78
CA MET A 125 18.31 -3.65 -19.88
C MET A 125 18.00 -4.16 -21.29
N TYR A 126 18.45 -5.38 -21.55
CA TYR A 126 18.11 -6.20 -22.71
C TYR A 126 18.35 -7.68 -22.38
N ALA A 127 17.86 -8.58 -23.22
CA ALA A 127 18.09 -10.01 -23.08
C ALA A 127 18.49 -10.63 -24.42
N VAL A 128 19.22 -11.74 -24.34
CA VAL A 128 19.62 -12.57 -25.49
C VAL A 128 19.27 -14.02 -25.19
N VAL A 129 18.41 -14.63 -26.00
CA VAL A 129 18.16 -16.08 -25.97
C VAL A 129 19.31 -16.80 -26.68
N ASP A 130 19.64 -17.99 -26.21
CA ASP A 130 20.80 -18.77 -26.63
C ASP A 130 22.08 -17.93 -26.85
N PRO A 131 22.53 -17.22 -25.79
CA PRO A 131 23.59 -16.22 -25.91
C PRO A 131 24.96 -16.78 -26.33
N ASP A 132 25.14 -18.11 -26.26
CA ASP A 132 26.38 -18.79 -26.58
C ASP A 132 26.28 -19.62 -27.88
N GLY A 133 25.13 -19.59 -28.57
CA GLY A 133 24.90 -20.29 -29.84
C GLY A 133 24.97 -21.81 -29.73
N ASN A 134 24.39 -22.38 -28.67
CA ASN A 134 24.39 -23.82 -28.44
C ASN A 134 23.36 -24.56 -29.30
N TYR A 135 22.32 -23.86 -29.74
CA TYR A 135 21.29 -24.36 -30.64
C TYR A 135 21.56 -23.78 -32.03
N SER A 136 21.56 -24.64 -33.04
CA SER A 136 21.66 -24.16 -34.43
C SER A 136 20.26 -23.74 -34.88
N GLU A 137 20.07 -22.45 -35.09
CA GLU A 137 18.75 -21.88 -35.42
C GLU A 137 18.65 -21.48 -36.90
N THR A 138 17.42 -21.19 -37.36
CA THR A 138 17.20 -20.65 -38.71
C THR A 138 17.60 -19.18 -38.83
N ASN A 139 17.55 -18.42 -37.73
CA ASN A 139 17.92 -17.02 -37.70
C ASN A 139 18.59 -16.67 -36.36
N GLU A 140 19.90 -16.42 -36.39
CA GLU A 140 20.63 -15.97 -35.19
C GLU A 140 20.47 -14.45 -34.92
N GLY A 141 19.86 -13.72 -35.86
CA GLY A 141 19.78 -12.26 -35.84
C GLY A 141 18.64 -11.68 -34.99
N ASN A 142 17.66 -12.50 -34.59
CA ASN A 142 16.49 -12.11 -33.79
C ASN A 142 16.52 -12.65 -32.35
N ASN A 143 17.66 -13.18 -31.90
CA ASN A 143 17.83 -13.71 -30.55
C ASN A 143 17.89 -12.64 -29.45
N ARG A 144 17.76 -11.36 -29.78
CA ARG A 144 17.86 -10.25 -28.84
C ARG A 144 16.56 -9.45 -28.70
N TYR A 145 16.22 -9.10 -27.46
CA TYR A 145 15.15 -8.14 -27.17
C TYR A 145 15.62 -6.98 -26.27
N PRO A 146 15.32 -5.72 -26.63
CA PRO A 146 14.77 -5.31 -27.92
C PRO A 146 15.77 -5.63 -29.05
N SER A 147 15.32 -5.69 -30.31
CA SER A 147 16.19 -6.06 -31.45
C SER A 147 17.39 -5.11 -31.62
N SER A 148 17.27 -3.87 -31.15
CA SER A 148 18.36 -2.90 -31.01
C SER A 148 18.12 -1.99 -29.79
N GLY A 149 19.15 -1.29 -29.31
CA GLY A 149 19.01 -0.39 -28.16
C GLY A 149 18.69 -1.13 -26.85
N TYR A 150 18.01 -0.47 -25.91
CA TYR A 150 17.75 -0.98 -24.56
C TYR A 150 16.37 -0.52 -24.07
N ILE A 151 15.75 -1.33 -23.22
CA ILE A 151 14.64 -0.84 -22.37
C ILE A 151 15.27 0.04 -21.30
N THR A 152 14.72 1.24 -21.09
CA THR A 152 15.17 2.15 -20.02
C THR A 152 14.01 2.41 -19.07
N LEU A 153 14.17 2.02 -17.80
CA LEU A 153 13.15 2.17 -16.76
C LEU A 153 13.69 3.00 -15.60
N ASN A 154 12.81 3.81 -15.00
CA ASN A 154 13.15 4.67 -13.88
C ASN A 154 12.67 4.03 -12.57
N PHE A 155 13.60 3.74 -11.66
CA PHE A 155 13.32 3.27 -10.32
C PHE A 155 13.32 4.48 -9.37
N GLN A 156 12.20 4.74 -8.73
CA GLN A 156 12.02 5.92 -7.88
C GLN A 156 12.01 5.56 -6.40
N GLN A 157 12.55 6.44 -5.56
CA GLN A 157 12.44 6.26 -4.10
C GLN A 157 11.03 6.52 -3.60
N ARG A 158 10.65 5.81 -2.54
CA ARG A 158 9.35 5.95 -1.87
C ARG A 158 9.54 6.02 -0.36
N THR A 159 8.63 6.72 0.30
CA THR A 159 8.65 6.88 1.76
C THR A 159 8.25 5.57 2.42
N SER A 160 8.87 5.25 3.54
CA SER A 160 8.41 4.14 4.38
C SER A 160 7.13 4.52 5.12
N LEU A 161 6.40 3.50 5.59
CA LEU A 161 5.22 3.63 6.43
C LEU A 161 5.52 3.06 7.80
N THR A 162 5.17 3.78 8.85
CA THR A 162 5.15 3.31 10.22
C THR A 162 3.71 3.00 10.59
N ILE A 163 3.41 1.73 10.87
CA ILE A 163 2.06 1.27 11.15
C ILE A 163 2.03 0.59 12.53
N VAL A 164 1.02 0.92 13.32
CA VAL A 164 0.84 0.32 14.65
C VAL A 164 -0.47 -0.43 14.71
N GLY A 165 -0.41 -1.73 14.98
CA GLY A 165 -1.60 -2.54 15.27
C GLY A 165 -1.98 -2.43 16.75
N ASP A 166 -3.19 -2.00 17.06
CA ASP A 166 -3.75 -2.05 18.42
C ASP A 166 -4.73 -3.22 18.52
N ARG A 167 -4.49 -4.13 19.46
CA ARG A 167 -5.29 -5.36 19.58
C ARG A 167 -6.44 -5.13 20.51
N LEU A 168 -7.64 -5.49 20.09
CA LEU A 168 -8.80 -5.39 20.97
C LEU A 168 -8.97 -6.64 21.83
N ARG A 169 -9.32 -6.40 23.08
CA ARG A 169 -10.12 -7.33 23.88
C ARG A 169 -11.58 -6.93 23.66
N TYR A 170 -12.28 -7.63 22.80
CA TYR A 170 -13.65 -7.36 22.37
C TYR A 170 -14.67 -8.15 23.20
N HIS A 171 -15.52 -7.46 23.96
CA HIS A 171 -16.52 -8.10 24.82
C HIS A 171 -17.74 -7.21 25.09
N PRO A 172 -18.51 -6.82 24.04
CA PRO A 172 -19.76 -6.14 24.30
C PRO A 172 -20.73 -7.03 25.08
N SER A 173 -21.68 -6.41 25.78
CA SER A 173 -22.67 -7.15 26.57
C SER A 173 -23.37 -8.23 25.75
N GLY A 174 -23.40 -9.45 26.27
CA GLY A 174 -23.97 -10.62 25.59
C GLY A 174 -23.06 -11.32 24.58
N TYR A 175 -21.83 -10.83 24.35
CA TYR A 175 -20.87 -11.48 23.45
C TYR A 175 -20.21 -12.70 24.09
N THR A 176 -20.24 -13.83 23.38
CA THR A 176 -19.71 -15.12 23.85
C THR A 176 -18.57 -15.67 22.98
N GLY A 177 -18.18 -14.95 21.92
CA GLY A 177 -17.12 -15.36 21.01
C GLY A 177 -15.71 -15.13 21.58
N SER A 178 -14.69 -15.37 20.75
CA SER A 178 -13.30 -15.08 21.12
C SER A 178 -13.12 -13.59 21.37
N GLN A 179 -12.62 -13.23 22.55
CA GLN A 179 -12.45 -11.83 22.92
C GLN A 179 -11.13 -11.23 22.44
N TYR A 180 -10.10 -12.03 22.16
CA TYR A 180 -8.75 -11.51 21.95
C TYR A 180 -8.35 -11.59 20.49
N ALA A 181 -8.02 -10.44 19.90
CA ALA A 181 -7.50 -10.39 18.54
C ALA A 181 -6.07 -10.97 18.52
N GLY A 182 -5.79 -11.84 17.55
CA GLY A 182 -4.48 -12.46 17.39
C GLY A 182 -4.33 -13.24 16.09
N GLY A 183 -3.17 -13.83 15.89
CA GLY A 183 -2.88 -14.66 14.70
C GLY A 183 -1.91 -14.02 13.73
N TRP A 184 -1.76 -14.64 12.55
CA TRP A 184 -0.70 -14.31 11.60
C TRP A 184 -0.80 -12.87 11.09
N ALA A 185 -2.00 -12.41 10.70
CA ALA A 185 -2.22 -11.05 10.20
C ALA A 185 -1.80 -9.98 11.24
N VAL A 186 -2.28 -10.14 12.48
CA VAL A 186 -2.00 -9.24 13.62
C VAL A 186 -0.50 -9.19 13.95
N ASN A 187 0.19 -10.32 13.87
CA ASN A 187 1.60 -10.44 14.26
C ASN A 187 2.57 -10.17 13.08
N GLY A 188 2.22 -9.25 12.18
CA GLY A 188 3.08 -8.75 11.11
C GLY A 188 2.89 -9.40 9.74
N GLY A 189 2.09 -10.47 9.64
CA GLY A 189 1.75 -11.09 8.36
C GLY A 189 1.02 -10.15 7.40
N ALA A 190 0.09 -9.35 7.93
CA ALA A 190 -0.65 -8.37 7.14
C ALA A 190 0.26 -7.24 6.61
N ALA A 191 1.16 -6.72 7.46
CA ALA A 191 2.14 -5.72 7.06
C ALA A 191 3.13 -6.25 6.02
N THR A 192 3.56 -7.52 6.16
CA THR A 192 4.42 -8.20 5.18
C THR A 192 3.73 -8.32 3.83
N TRP A 193 2.47 -8.73 3.82
CA TRP A 193 1.66 -8.77 2.59
C TRP A 193 1.45 -7.37 1.99
N LEU A 194 1.13 -6.37 2.81
CA LEU A 194 0.94 -4.99 2.38
C LEU A 194 2.20 -4.43 1.69
N ASN A 195 3.39 -4.72 2.23
CA ASN A 195 4.65 -4.30 1.63
C ASN A 195 4.91 -4.95 0.26
N GLN A 196 4.36 -6.15 0.01
CA GLN A 196 4.45 -6.78 -1.31
C GLN A 196 3.54 -6.11 -2.34
N VAL A 197 2.29 -5.79 -1.98
CA VAL A 197 1.31 -5.23 -2.93
C VAL A 197 1.45 -3.72 -3.16
N LEU A 198 1.93 -2.95 -2.18
CA LEU A 198 2.10 -1.50 -2.35
C LEU A 198 3.40 -1.14 -3.07
N PRO A 199 3.44 0.01 -3.79
CA PRO A 199 4.65 0.55 -4.39
C PRO A 199 5.58 1.16 -3.32
N LEU A 200 6.17 0.28 -2.52
CA LEU A 200 7.09 0.57 -1.42
C LEU A 200 8.34 -0.29 -1.55
N ALA A 201 9.50 0.21 -1.12
CA ALA A 201 10.71 -0.61 -1.04
C ALA A 201 10.47 -1.81 -0.10
N ASN A 202 11.26 -2.87 -0.26
CA ASN A 202 11.18 -4.01 0.66
C ASN A 202 11.48 -3.54 2.10
N ASN A 203 10.72 -4.05 3.07
CA ASN A 203 10.81 -3.67 4.48
C ASN A 203 10.53 -2.19 4.76
N ALA A 204 9.91 -1.46 3.81
CA ALA A 204 9.51 -0.08 4.02
C ALA A 204 8.17 0.06 4.75
N VAL A 205 7.62 -1.04 5.28
CA VAL A 205 6.52 -1.01 6.25
C VAL A 205 7.11 -1.42 7.59
N ASP A 206 7.36 -0.44 8.45
CA ASP A 206 7.73 -0.65 9.84
C ASP A 206 6.45 -0.90 10.64
N TYR A 207 6.24 -2.14 11.05
CA TYR A 207 5.02 -2.55 11.74
C TYR A 207 5.33 -2.99 13.16
N SER A 208 4.56 -2.45 14.11
CA SER A 208 4.61 -2.87 15.51
C SER A 208 3.20 -3.12 16.05
N VAL A 209 3.13 -3.89 17.13
CA VAL A 209 1.88 -4.14 17.85
C VAL A 209 1.94 -3.42 19.18
N ALA A 210 0.92 -2.61 19.48
CA ALA A 210 0.79 -1.94 20.77
C ALA A 210 0.77 -2.97 21.92
N SER A 211 1.44 -2.62 23.02
CA SER A 211 1.50 -3.50 24.19
C SER A 211 0.13 -3.63 24.84
N GLY A 212 -0.24 -4.86 25.24
CA GLY A 212 -1.53 -5.13 25.87
C GLY A 212 -2.67 -5.24 24.86
N TYR A 213 -3.89 -5.04 25.36
CA TYR A 213 -5.12 -5.04 24.60
C TYR A 213 -5.94 -3.79 24.95
N LEU A 214 -6.51 -3.15 23.94
CA LEU A 214 -7.54 -2.13 24.11
C LEU A 214 -8.85 -2.81 24.53
N ASP A 215 -9.31 -2.51 25.74
CA ASP A 215 -10.57 -3.06 26.25
C ASP A 215 -11.76 -2.39 25.55
N TRP A 216 -12.60 -3.18 24.86
CA TRP A 216 -13.67 -2.64 24.04
C TRP A 216 -15.00 -3.36 24.26
N THR A 217 -15.97 -2.63 24.81
CA THR A 217 -17.30 -3.13 25.20
C THR A 217 -18.44 -2.64 24.30
N THR A 218 -18.14 -1.84 23.27
CA THR A 218 -19.16 -1.33 22.35
C THR A 218 -19.31 -2.27 21.16
N SER A 219 -20.54 -2.66 20.82
CA SER A 219 -20.79 -3.53 19.65
C SER A 219 -20.30 -2.87 18.36
N LEU A 220 -19.69 -3.66 17.47
CA LEU A 220 -19.20 -3.21 16.16
C LEU A 220 -20.16 -3.64 15.03
N GLY A 221 -21.32 -4.21 15.39
CA GLY A 221 -22.34 -4.61 14.42
C GLY A 221 -23.08 -3.44 13.75
N SER A 222 -22.84 -2.20 14.20
CA SER A 222 -23.37 -0.98 13.60
C SER A 222 -22.26 -0.01 13.20
N GLY A 223 -22.53 0.86 12.23
CA GLY A 223 -21.61 1.94 11.86
C GLY A 223 -21.28 2.87 13.02
N SER A 224 -22.23 3.15 13.92
CA SER A 224 -21.98 3.98 15.11
C SER A 224 -20.91 3.40 16.04
N GLY A 225 -20.94 2.08 16.27
CA GLY A 225 -19.93 1.40 17.09
C GLY A 225 -18.56 1.40 16.42
N GLN A 226 -18.52 1.18 15.11
CA GLN A 226 -17.30 1.25 14.30
C GLN A 226 -16.69 2.66 14.36
N HIS A 227 -17.49 3.71 14.14
CA HIS A 227 -17.05 5.10 14.24
C HIS A 227 -16.52 5.41 15.65
N SER A 228 -17.17 4.91 16.71
CA SER A 228 -16.72 5.15 18.10
C SER A 228 -15.32 4.59 18.35
N LEU A 229 -15.01 3.41 17.81
CA LEU A 229 -13.67 2.81 17.93
C LEU A 229 -12.64 3.64 17.16
N ILE A 230 -12.96 4.02 15.92
CA ILE A 230 -12.09 4.85 15.10
C ILE A 230 -11.81 6.20 15.79
N GLN A 231 -12.83 6.87 16.34
CA GLN A 231 -12.68 8.12 17.10
C GLN A 231 -11.76 7.94 18.31
N THR A 232 -11.87 6.82 19.02
CA THR A 232 -11.03 6.50 20.18
C THR A 232 -9.56 6.35 19.76
N LEU A 233 -9.30 5.58 18.71
CA LEU A 233 -7.94 5.37 18.18
C LEU A 233 -7.35 6.67 17.61
N ASN A 234 -8.15 7.47 16.89
CA ASN A 234 -7.76 8.79 16.40
C ASN A 234 -7.35 9.69 17.56
N THR A 235 -8.17 9.76 18.60
CA THR A 235 -7.89 10.56 19.81
C THR A 235 -6.59 10.11 20.48
N ASN A 236 -6.36 8.81 20.62
CA ASN A 236 -5.14 8.28 21.21
C ASN A 236 -3.90 8.62 20.35
N TRP A 237 -3.99 8.46 19.03
CA TRP A 237 -2.90 8.81 18.11
C TRP A 237 -2.57 10.30 18.20
N VAL A 238 -3.60 11.14 18.17
CA VAL A 238 -3.53 12.59 18.34
C VAL A 238 -2.81 12.95 19.64
N LEU A 239 -3.26 12.41 20.78
CA LEU A 239 -2.75 12.78 22.09
C LEU A 239 -1.27 12.40 22.21
N GLN A 240 -0.90 11.21 21.75
CA GLN A 240 0.48 10.74 21.82
C GLN A 240 1.41 11.56 20.90
N ASN A 241 0.95 11.98 19.73
CA ASN A 241 1.77 12.78 18.82
C ASN A 241 1.86 14.26 19.23
N ALA A 242 0.74 14.87 19.65
CA ALA A 242 0.69 16.26 20.12
C ALA A 242 1.52 16.47 21.40
N PHE A 243 1.53 15.47 22.27
CA PHE A 243 2.15 15.55 23.59
C PHE A 243 3.26 14.50 23.74
N SER A 244 4.00 14.23 22.66
CA SER A 244 5.08 13.21 22.60
C SER A 244 6.20 13.44 23.62
N ARG A 245 6.36 14.66 24.14
CA ARG A 245 7.27 14.97 25.26
C ARG A 245 6.79 14.39 26.60
N TRP A 246 5.48 14.22 26.76
CA TRP A 246 4.83 13.73 27.98
C TRP A 246 4.31 12.30 27.85
N PHE A 247 4.07 11.82 26.64
CA PHE A 247 3.68 10.44 26.36
C PHE A 247 4.72 9.73 25.51
N THR A 248 5.28 8.64 26.05
CA THR A 248 5.97 7.61 25.27
C THR A 248 4.96 6.50 24.99
N GLY A 249 4.23 6.64 23.88
CA GLY A 249 3.19 5.69 23.52
C GLY A 249 3.46 5.01 22.18
N PRO A 250 2.81 3.86 21.92
CA PRO A 250 3.06 3.07 20.73
C PRO A 250 2.71 3.82 19.43
N PHE A 251 1.89 4.88 19.47
CA PHE A 251 1.43 5.63 18.30
C PHE A 251 2.29 6.86 17.96
N VAL A 252 3.30 7.19 18.77
CA VAL A 252 4.19 8.32 18.50
C VAL A 252 4.94 8.08 17.19
N GLY A 253 4.77 8.98 16.22
CA GLY A 253 5.40 8.88 14.90
C GLY A 253 4.76 7.87 13.94
N ALA A 254 3.65 7.23 14.34
CA ALA A 254 2.93 6.31 13.46
C ALA A 254 2.25 7.07 12.31
N ASP A 255 2.39 6.57 11.09
CA ASP A 255 1.65 7.05 9.91
C ASP A 255 0.23 6.49 9.89
N HIS A 256 0.05 5.25 10.37
CA HIS A 256 -1.25 4.62 10.51
C HIS A 256 -1.39 3.86 11.84
N VAL A 257 -2.62 3.77 12.32
CA VAL A 257 -3.03 2.93 13.46
C VAL A 257 -4.15 2.01 13.02
N TYR A 258 -4.02 0.71 13.29
CA TYR A 258 -4.98 -0.29 12.90
C TYR A 258 -5.57 -1.03 14.11
N GLY A 259 -6.88 -0.94 14.33
CA GLY A 259 -7.58 -1.68 15.38
C GLY A 259 -7.91 -3.10 14.95
N TRP A 260 -7.22 -4.09 15.53
CA TRP A 260 -7.47 -5.51 15.29
C TRP A 260 -8.57 -6.04 16.20
N VAL A 261 -9.62 -6.59 15.59
CA VAL A 261 -10.78 -7.18 16.27
C VAL A 261 -10.79 -8.69 16.04
N PRO A 262 -11.14 -9.53 17.04
CA PRO A 262 -11.34 -10.95 16.80
C PRO A 262 -12.40 -11.19 15.73
N ASN A 263 -12.14 -12.10 14.79
CA ASN A 263 -13.03 -12.37 13.65
C ASN A 263 -14.42 -12.82 14.06
N ALA A 264 -14.54 -13.52 15.19
CA ALA A 264 -15.83 -13.93 15.74
C ALA A 264 -16.68 -12.73 16.23
N GLY A 265 -16.07 -11.57 16.48
CA GLY A 265 -16.71 -10.35 16.96
C GLY A 265 -16.99 -9.35 15.85
N TYR A 266 -16.09 -9.24 14.87
CA TYR A 266 -16.24 -8.37 13.71
C TYR A 266 -15.47 -8.98 12.55
N SER A 267 -16.13 -9.16 11.41
CA SER A 267 -15.54 -9.77 10.20
C SER A 267 -15.34 -8.78 9.05
N GLY A 268 -15.65 -7.50 9.26
CA GLY A 268 -15.53 -6.44 8.28
C GLY A 268 -14.25 -5.62 8.43
N GLY A 269 -14.22 -4.49 7.72
CA GLY A 269 -13.25 -3.41 7.89
C GLY A 269 -13.93 -2.06 7.77
N HIS A 270 -13.28 -1.03 8.31
CA HIS A 270 -13.73 0.35 8.23
C HIS A 270 -12.53 1.30 8.41
N ALA A 271 -12.38 2.28 7.51
CA ALA A 271 -11.32 3.29 7.55
C ALA A 271 -11.86 4.71 7.78
N ASP A 272 -11.04 5.58 8.38
CA ASP A 272 -11.36 7.00 8.55
C ASP A 272 -10.94 7.85 7.34
N MET A 273 -11.57 7.60 6.20
CA MET A 273 -11.24 8.27 4.94
C MET A 273 -11.35 9.80 5.05
N PRO A 274 -10.35 10.58 4.58
CA PRO A 274 -10.48 12.03 4.55
C PRO A 274 -11.63 12.55 3.66
N VAL A 275 -11.85 11.92 2.51
CA VAL A 275 -12.92 12.30 1.56
C VAL A 275 -14.32 11.92 2.04
N TYR A 276 -14.41 10.96 2.97
CA TYR A 276 -15.67 10.52 3.57
C TYR A 276 -15.43 10.37 5.09
N PRO A 277 -15.42 11.50 5.84
CA PRO A 277 -15.04 11.47 7.25
C PRO A 277 -16.09 10.72 8.06
N HIS A 278 -15.72 9.52 8.50
CA HIS A 278 -16.57 8.68 9.36
C HIS A 278 -16.39 9.03 10.84
N ALA A 279 -15.17 9.45 11.22
CA ALA A 279 -14.76 9.61 12.62
C ALA A 279 -13.63 10.64 12.78
N GLY A 280 -13.66 11.70 11.96
CA GLY A 280 -12.70 12.80 11.96
C GLY A 280 -12.01 12.99 10.62
N GLY A 281 -12.04 12.00 9.72
CA GLY A 281 -11.43 12.07 8.38
C GLY A 281 -9.93 12.26 8.42
N LEU A 282 -9.26 11.71 9.45
CA LEU A 282 -7.82 11.89 9.60
C LEU A 282 -7.02 11.02 8.62
N GLY A 283 -7.58 9.99 8.00
CA GLY A 283 -6.83 9.10 7.10
C GLY A 283 -5.57 8.53 7.77
N VAL A 284 -5.73 8.11 9.02
CA VAL A 284 -4.68 7.51 9.86
C VAL A 284 -5.17 6.21 10.49
N VAL A 285 -6.47 6.12 10.78
CA VAL A 285 -7.04 5.01 11.54
C VAL A 285 -7.93 4.16 10.66
N ALA A 286 -7.70 2.86 10.74
CA ALA A 286 -8.58 1.83 10.25
C ALA A 286 -8.83 0.77 11.32
N ILE A 287 -9.89 -0.01 11.15
CA ILE A 287 -10.21 -1.17 12.00
C ILE A 287 -10.56 -2.36 11.12
N GLY A 288 -10.36 -3.57 11.65
CA GLY A 288 -10.82 -4.77 10.98
C GLY A 288 -10.53 -6.06 11.74
N THR A 289 -10.76 -7.16 11.05
CA THR A 289 -10.74 -8.50 11.61
C THR A 289 -9.36 -9.14 11.63
N ASP A 290 -9.08 -9.97 12.64
CA ASP A 290 -7.90 -10.84 12.70
C ASP A 290 -8.03 -12.15 11.90
N ARG A 291 -9.03 -12.24 11.01
CA ARG A 291 -9.34 -13.45 10.25
C ARG A 291 -8.10 -14.07 9.61
N ALA A 292 -7.94 -15.37 9.88
CA ALA A 292 -6.73 -16.11 9.58
C ALA A 292 -6.33 -16.08 8.11
N GLY A 293 -5.00 -16.08 7.92
CA GLY A 293 -4.28 -16.33 6.67
C GLY A 293 -2.99 -17.06 7.02
N THR A 294 -2.28 -17.57 6.01
CA THR A 294 -1.13 -18.47 6.23
C THR A 294 0.16 -17.98 5.60
N SER A 295 0.10 -17.12 4.57
CA SER A 295 1.27 -16.63 3.86
C SER A 295 0.94 -15.37 3.05
N THR A 296 1.91 -14.77 2.36
CA THR A 296 1.60 -13.64 1.46
C THR A 296 0.90 -14.04 0.16
N ASP A 297 0.95 -15.32 -0.22
CA ASP A 297 0.20 -15.85 -1.37
C ASP A 297 -1.21 -16.34 -0.99
N ASP A 298 -1.41 -16.61 0.29
CA ASP A 298 -2.69 -16.90 0.95
C ASP A 298 -2.84 -16.01 2.20
N PRO A 299 -3.01 -14.69 2.01
CA PRO A 299 -3.00 -13.70 3.08
C PRO A 299 -4.21 -13.80 4.00
N GLY A 300 -5.26 -14.51 3.57
CA GLY A 300 -6.51 -14.58 4.29
C GLY A 300 -7.21 -13.22 4.42
N GLY A 301 -8.38 -13.25 5.00
CA GLY A 301 -9.25 -12.09 5.00
C GLY A 301 -8.81 -10.94 5.91
N GLY A 302 -8.06 -11.21 6.98
CA GLY A 302 -7.58 -10.17 7.89
C GLY A 302 -6.50 -9.30 7.26
N ALA A 303 -5.54 -9.90 6.55
CA ALA A 303 -4.51 -9.13 5.85
C ALA A 303 -5.08 -8.38 4.63
N LEU A 304 -6.02 -8.98 3.90
CA LEU A 304 -6.71 -8.33 2.79
C LEU A 304 -7.49 -7.09 3.26
N ILE A 305 -8.25 -7.21 4.35
CA ILE A 305 -8.98 -6.08 4.94
C ILE A 305 -7.99 -5.04 5.47
N PHE A 306 -6.91 -5.45 6.15
CA PHE A 306 -5.87 -4.54 6.61
C PHE A 306 -5.32 -3.66 5.48
N GLY A 307 -4.93 -4.23 4.34
CA GLY A 307 -4.46 -3.42 3.22
C GLY A 307 -5.56 -2.61 2.54
N HIS A 308 -6.78 -3.15 2.45
CA HIS A 308 -7.93 -2.44 1.90
C HIS A 308 -8.22 -1.15 2.67
N GLU A 309 -8.35 -1.24 3.99
CA GLU A 309 -8.68 -0.10 4.84
C GLU A 309 -7.53 0.92 4.93
N LEU A 310 -6.27 0.48 4.92
CA LEU A 310 -5.14 1.41 4.94
C LEU A 310 -4.94 2.13 3.60
N VAL A 311 -5.45 1.59 2.50
CA VAL A 311 -5.44 2.29 1.20
C VAL A 311 -6.56 3.33 1.13
N HIS A 312 -7.68 3.10 1.81
CA HIS A 312 -8.75 4.10 2.01
C HIS A 312 -8.26 5.38 2.70
N ASP A 313 -7.30 5.28 3.63
CA ASP A 313 -6.67 6.44 4.28
C ASP A 313 -6.02 7.43 3.28
N TYR A 314 -5.73 6.98 2.06
CA TYR A 314 -5.20 7.79 0.96
C TYR A 314 -6.27 8.24 -0.05
N ASN A 315 -7.54 8.26 0.36
CA ASN A 315 -8.70 8.62 -0.47
C ASN A 315 -8.90 7.72 -1.70
N VAL A 316 -8.31 6.53 -1.70
CA VAL A 316 -8.58 5.54 -2.75
C VAL A 316 -9.90 4.89 -2.41
N LYS A 317 -10.89 5.06 -3.28
CA LYS A 317 -12.24 4.51 -3.09
C LYS A 317 -12.32 3.06 -3.57
N HIS A 318 -13.43 2.41 -3.24
CA HIS A 318 -13.79 1.12 -3.81
C HIS A 318 -13.85 1.15 -5.34
N THR A 319 -13.83 -0.02 -5.97
CA THR A 319 -14.16 -0.11 -7.39
C THR A 319 -15.60 0.35 -7.65
N ASN A 320 -15.85 0.96 -8.81
CA ASN A 320 -17.18 1.44 -9.20
C ASN A 320 -17.99 0.40 -9.99
N THR A 321 -17.39 -0.74 -10.33
CA THR A 321 -18.07 -1.78 -11.09
C THR A 321 -18.78 -2.76 -10.17
N ALA A 322 -20.11 -2.84 -10.31
CA ALA A 322 -20.91 -3.86 -9.65
C ALA A 322 -20.33 -5.27 -9.88
N ASP A 323 -19.97 -5.94 -8.79
CA ASP A 323 -19.57 -7.34 -8.77
C ASP A 323 -20.47 -8.14 -7.82
N SER A 324 -20.30 -9.47 -7.78
CA SER A 324 -21.08 -10.35 -6.91
C SER A 324 -20.85 -10.11 -5.41
N CYS A 325 -19.92 -9.23 -5.06
CA CYS A 325 -19.49 -8.94 -3.70
C CYS A 325 -19.96 -7.56 -3.24
N GLY A 326 -20.71 -6.84 -4.08
CA GLY A 326 -21.35 -5.57 -3.75
C GLY A 326 -20.43 -4.35 -3.87
N SER A 327 -19.28 -4.46 -4.55
CA SER A 327 -18.42 -3.28 -4.78
C SER A 327 -19.09 -2.37 -5.81
N SER A 328 -19.51 -1.17 -5.42
CA SER A 328 -20.09 -0.19 -6.36
C SER A 328 -20.06 1.21 -5.74
N ASP A 329 -18.90 1.87 -5.80
CA ASP A 329 -18.79 3.29 -5.48
C ASP A 329 -18.85 4.15 -6.75
N ASN A 330 -20.03 4.68 -7.06
CA ASN A 330 -20.25 5.52 -8.26
C ASN A 330 -19.36 6.77 -8.31
N SER A 331 -18.78 7.19 -7.18
CA SER A 331 -17.91 8.36 -7.09
C SER A 331 -16.42 8.02 -7.24
N SER A 332 -16.10 6.75 -7.48
CA SER A 332 -14.75 6.27 -7.72
C SER A 332 -14.31 6.49 -9.16
N THR A 333 -13.05 6.90 -9.31
CA THR A 333 -12.36 7.09 -10.61
C THR A 333 -11.75 5.80 -11.15
N PHE A 334 -12.06 4.64 -10.54
CA PHE A 334 -11.63 3.33 -11.03
C PHE A 334 -12.09 3.14 -12.49
N PRO A 335 -11.16 2.98 -13.46
CA PRO A 335 -11.49 3.17 -14.87
C PRO A 335 -11.92 1.88 -15.58
N TYR A 336 -11.94 0.75 -14.90
CA TYR A 336 -12.14 -0.56 -15.53
C TYR A 336 -13.60 -1.00 -15.49
N SER A 337 -13.98 -1.84 -16.46
CA SER A 337 -15.32 -2.43 -16.57
C SER A 337 -15.56 -3.61 -15.64
N SER A 338 -14.57 -3.99 -14.83
CA SER A 338 -14.65 -5.05 -13.82
C SER A 338 -13.71 -4.73 -12.66
N SER A 339 -14.03 -5.23 -11.47
CA SER A 339 -13.17 -5.14 -10.28
C SER A 339 -11.88 -5.99 -10.36
N SER A 340 -11.59 -6.62 -11.51
CA SER A 340 -10.38 -7.40 -11.74
C SER A 340 -9.11 -6.53 -11.70
N ILE A 341 -7.95 -7.16 -11.48
CA ILE A 341 -6.65 -6.49 -11.60
C ILE A 341 -6.24 -6.13 -13.04
N GLN A 342 -6.98 -6.57 -14.06
CA GLN A 342 -6.80 -6.29 -15.51
C GLN A 342 -5.50 -6.80 -16.15
N GLU A 343 -4.40 -6.84 -15.42
CA GLU A 343 -3.08 -7.33 -15.84
C GLU A 343 -2.67 -8.54 -15.00
N TYR A 344 -1.82 -9.41 -15.54
CA TYR A 344 -1.27 -10.50 -14.75
C TYR A 344 -0.41 -9.96 -13.62
N GLY A 345 -0.82 -10.23 -12.38
CA GLY A 345 0.02 -9.96 -11.21
C GLY A 345 1.10 -11.02 -11.07
N PHE A 346 2.22 -10.63 -10.46
CA PHE A 346 3.33 -11.54 -10.19
C PHE A 346 3.95 -11.20 -8.85
N ASN A 347 4.03 -12.16 -7.93
CA ASN A 347 4.74 -12.00 -6.67
C ASN A 347 6.24 -12.26 -6.88
N PRO A 348 7.13 -11.25 -6.85
CA PRO A 348 8.55 -11.45 -7.10
C PRO A 348 9.28 -12.19 -5.96
N ILE A 349 8.61 -12.43 -4.83
CA ILE A 349 9.15 -13.18 -3.69
C ILE A 349 8.92 -14.68 -3.85
N THR A 350 7.71 -15.06 -4.26
CA THR A 350 7.29 -16.48 -4.32
C THR A 350 7.22 -17.04 -5.73
N GLY A 351 7.16 -16.16 -6.74
CA GLY A 351 6.93 -16.51 -8.14
C GLY A 351 5.46 -16.81 -8.47
N LYS A 352 4.51 -16.59 -7.54
CA LYS A 352 3.09 -16.79 -7.81
C LYS A 352 2.58 -15.80 -8.87
N ILE A 353 1.86 -16.31 -9.85
CA ILE A 353 1.15 -15.54 -10.87
C ILE A 353 -0.31 -15.36 -10.43
N TYR A 354 -0.81 -14.14 -10.51
CA TYR A 354 -2.20 -13.79 -10.26
C TYR A 354 -2.90 -13.49 -11.59
N ALA A 355 -3.80 -14.38 -12.01
CA ALA A 355 -4.52 -14.22 -13.26
C ALA A 355 -5.69 -13.23 -13.10
N PRO A 356 -5.90 -12.27 -14.03
CA PRO A 356 -7.00 -11.31 -13.97
C PRO A 356 -8.39 -11.95 -13.85
N ALA A 357 -8.59 -13.12 -14.46
CA ALA A 357 -9.87 -13.83 -14.42
C ALA A 357 -10.30 -14.26 -12.99
N ASN A 358 -9.32 -14.48 -12.11
CA ASN A 358 -9.54 -15.02 -10.76
C ASN A 358 -9.14 -14.05 -9.64
N THR A 359 -8.51 -12.94 -9.99
CA THR A 359 -7.95 -11.99 -9.04
C THR A 359 -8.60 -10.62 -9.19
N HIS A 360 -9.05 -10.07 -8.07
CA HIS A 360 -9.66 -8.76 -8.00
C HIS A 360 -8.72 -7.76 -7.34
N ASP A 361 -8.89 -6.49 -7.69
CA ASP A 361 -8.20 -5.39 -7.04
C ASP A 361 -8.49 -5.40 -5.54
N LEU A 362 -7.48 -5.06 -4.74
CA LEU A 362 -7.57 -5.03 -3.29
C LEU A 362 -8.69 -4.09 -2.80
N MET A 363 -9.11 -3.09 -3.59
CA MET A 363 -10.22 -2.17 -3.29
C MET A 363 -11.60 -2.73 -3.69
N SER A 364 -11.69 -3.98 -4.15
CA SER A 364 -12.95 -4.74 -4.25
C SER A 364 -13.25 -5.44 -2.93
N TYR A 365 -14.52 -5.70 -2.65
CA TYR A 365 -14.93 -6.55 -1.53
C TYR A 365 -14.70 -8.06 -1.78
N CYS A 366 -14.52 -8.48 -3.04
CA CYS A 366 -14.41 -9.90 -3.38
C CYS A 366 -13.23 -10.60 -2.71
N PRO A 367 -12.00 -10.06 -2.71
CA PRO A 367 -10.87 -10.68 -2.03
C PRO A 367 -11.14 -10.94 -0.55
N ALA A 368 -11.56 -9.91 0.18
CA ALA A 368 -11.85 -10.03 1.60
C ALA A 368 -13.00 -11.03 1.86
N SER A 369 -14.01 -11.11 1.00
CA SER A 369 -15.06 -12.14 1.16
C SER A 369 -14.57 -13.58 0.92
N GLY A 370 -13.39 -13.76 0.31
CA GLY A 370 -12.83 -15.07 -0.05
C GLY A 370 -13.38 -15.65 -1.36
N SER A 371 -14.14 -14.87 -2.14
CA SER A 371 -14.71 -15.31 -3.43
C SER A 371 -13.73 -15.18 -4.60
N LYS A 372 -12.67 -14.38 -4.43
CA LYS A 372 -11.60 -14.13 -5.40
C LYS A 372 -10.27 -13.99 -4.67
N GLU A 373 -9.16 -14.14 -5.40
CA GLU A 373 -7.85 -13.76 -4.88
C GLU A 373 -7.74 -12.23 -4.82
N GLY A 374 -6.94 -11.71 -3.88
CA GLY A 374 -6.68 -10.28 -3.73
C GLY A 374 -5.29 -9.90 -4.15
N TRP A 375 -5.20 -8.94 -5.06
CA TRP A 375 -3.94 -8.35 -5.52
C TRP A 375 -4.16 -6.90 -5.96
N ILE A 376 -3.11 -6.21 -6.39
CA ILE A 376 -3.19 -4.81 -6.82
C ILE A 376 -3.36 -4.68 -8.33
N SER A 377 -4.29 -3.82 -8.77
CA SER A 377 -4.44 -3.43 -10.18
C SER A 377 -3.47 -2.31 -10.58
N PRO A 378 -3.26 -2.07 -11.89
CA PRO A 378 -2.48 -0.93 -12.37
C PRO A 378 -3.00 0.43 -11.89
N TYR A 379 -4.32 0.59 -11.74
CA TYR A 379 -4.94 1.80 -11.22
C TYR A 379 -4.56 2.05 -9.76
N THR A 380 -4.77 1.05 -8.89
CA THR A 380 -4.48 1.19 -7.46
C THR A 380 -2.98 1.33 -7.23
N TRP A 381 -2.14 0.61 -7.98
CA TRP A 381 -0.69 0.77 -7.96
C TRP A 381 -0.27 2.20 -8.31
N SER A 382 -0.77 2.77 -9.41
CA SER A 382 -0.38 4.11 -9.87
C SER A 382 -0.87 5.21 -8.92
N THR A 383 -2.08 5.05 -8.39
CA THR A 383 -2.66 5.96 -7.40
C THR A 383 -1.80 5.97 -6.12
N MET A 384 -1.50 4.78 -5.59
CA MET A 384 -0.65 4.66 -4.40
C MET A 384 0.78 5.09 -4.66
N PHE A 385 1.33 4.86 -5.87
CA PHE A 385 2.67 5.31 -6.24
C PHE A 385 2.79 6.84 -6.19
N THR A 386 1.70 7.55 -6.47
CA THR A 386 1.62 9.02 -6.38
C THR A 386 1.45 9.46 -4.92
N ASN A 387 0.53 8.83 -4.20
CA ASN A 387 0.18 9.18 -2.82
C ASN A 387 1.31 8.88 -1.82
N LEU A 388 2.16 7.88 -2.10
CA LEU A 388 3.32 7.49 -1.29
C LEU A 388 4.62 8.23 -1.69
N SER A 389 4.52 9.31 -2.47
CA SER A 389 5.69 10.12 -2.78
C SER A 389 6.13 10.94 -1.55
N PRO A 390 7.45 11.17 -1.34
CA PRO A 390 7.96 11.88 -0.17
C PRO A 390 7.38 13.28 0.07
N GLY A 391 7.07 14.01 -1.01
CA GLY A 391 6.49 15.35 -0.93
C GLY A 391 4.98 15.34 -0.62
N LEU A 392 4.20 14.45 -1.26
CA LEU A 392 2.74 14.44 -1.08
C LEU A 392 2.31 13.95 0.30
N GLN A 393 3.02 13.02 0.92
CA GLN A 393 2.75 12.62 2.31
C GLN A 393 2.79 13.82 3.27
N THR A 394 3.77 14.70 3.09
CA THR A 394 3.90 15.93 3.89
C THR A 394 2.81 16.94 3.52
N TYR A 395 2.48 17.06 2.23
CA TYR A 395 1.47 18.00 1.72
C TYR A 395 0.03 17.60 2.10
N TYR A 396 -0.36 16.33 2.02
CA TYR A 396 -1.67 15.84 2.44
C TYR A 396 -1.88 15.94 3.96
N ARG A 397 -0.81 15.97 4.76
CA ARG A 397 -0.90 16.34 6.19
C ARG A 397 -1.16 17.84 6.38
N SER A 398 -0.83 18.65 5.38
CA SER A 398 -0.77 20.11 5.45
C SER A 398 -2.02 20.84 4.94
N GLU A 399 -2.74 20.29 3.95
CA GLU A 399 -3.88 20.93 3.28
C GLU A 399 -5.27 20.36 3.67
N ARG A 400 -5.38 19.66 4.80
CA ARG A 400 -6.65 19.06 5.21
C ARG A 400 -7.70 20.14 5.50
N GLY A 401 -8.88 20.00 4.89
CA GLY A 401 -10.01 20.89 5.12
C GLY A 401 -10.40 20.93 6.60
N LEU A 402 -10.75 22.12 7.09
CA LEU A 402 -11.11 22.36 8.49
C LEU A 402 -12.28 21.48 8.92
N THR A 403 -12.02 20.52 9.81
CA THR A 403 -13.07 19.75 10.47
C THR A 403 -13.24 20.25 11.90
N ILE A 404 -14.44 20.74 12.19
CA ILE A 404 -14.81 21.33 13.46
C ILE A 404 -15.05 20.24 14.51
N GLY A 405 -14.49 20.42 15.71
CA GLY A 405 -14.64 19.53 16.87
C GLY A 405 -13.61 18.40 16.94
N TYR A 406 -12.58 18.41 16.09
CA TYR A 406 -11.55 17.37 16.03
C TYR A 406 -10.14 17.98 16.03
N LEU A 407 -9.17 17.26 16.61
CA LEU A 407 -7.76 17.61 16.47
C LEU A 407 -7.25 17.02 15.15
N MET A 408 -6.61 17.84 14.33
CA MET A 408 -6.14 17.46 13.00
C MET A 408 -4.69 17.88 12.80
N PRO A 409 -3.89 17.15 11.99
CA PRO A 409 -2.62 17.66 11.52
C PRO A 409 -2.81 18.85 10.55
N THR A 410 -1.79 19.68 10.42
CA THR A 410 -1.71 20.95 9.69
C THR A 410 -0.34 21.13 9.06
N ALA A 411 -0.18 22.17 8.23
CA ALA A 411 1.10 22.56 7.64
C ALA A 411 2.09 23.18 8.63
N ALA A 412 1.61 23.65 9.78
CA ALA A 412 2.44 24.37 10.74
C ALA A 412 3.48 23.42 11.36
N GLN A 413 4.70 23.89 11.58
CA GLN A 413 5.73 23.08 12.26
C GLN A 413 5.51 23.02 13.77
N GLU A 414 4.66 23.89 14.29
CA GLU A 414 4.42 24.07 15.71
C GLU A 414 2.95 24.39 15.98
N SER A 415 2.47 23.97 17.15
CA SER A 415 1.15 24.29 17.66
C SER A 415 1.25 25.07 18.97
N LEU A 416 0.26 25.90 19.23
CA LEU A 416 0.05 26.53 20.53
C LEU A 416 -1.15 25.88 21.21
N VAL A 417 -0.91 25.19 22.32
CA VAL A 417 -1.97 24.67 23.18
C VAL A 417 -2.36 25.76 24.16
N VAL A 418 -3.63 26.15 24.10
CA VAL A 418 -4.23 27.15 24.98
C VAL A 418 -5.16 26.43 25.95
N ASN A 419 -4.84 26.49 27.24
CA ASN A 419 -5.75 26.08 28.29
C ASN A 419 -6.46 27.33 28.82
N ALA A 420 -7.78 27.34 28.79
CA ALA A 420 -8.60 28.46 29.24
C ALA A 420 -9.76 27.97 30.11
N THR A 421 -10.06 28.71 31.16
CA THR A 421 -11.27 28.54 31.96
C THR A 421 -12.22 29.68 31.62
N ILE A 422 -13.43 29.34 31.16
CA ILE A 422 -14.46 30.33 30.84
C ILE A 422 -15.46 30.37 31.99
N PHE A 423 -15.76 31.57 32.49
CA PHE A 423 -16.68 31.74 33.61
C PHE A 423 -18.10 31.97 33.11
N ASN A 424 -19.07 31.31 33.75
CA ASN A 424 -20.47 31.46 33.37
C ASN A 424 -20.94 32.90 33.67
N PRO A 425 -21.36 33.67 32.64
CA PRO A 425 -21.73 35.07 32.79
C PRO A 425 -22.96 35.27 33.69
N ALA A 426 -23.80 34.24 33.87
CA ALA A 426 -24.96 34.29 34.77
C ALA A 426 -24.56 34.61 36.23
N TYR A 427 -23.34 34.27 36.63
CA TYR A 427 -22.81 34.54 37.98
C TYR A 427 -22.05 35.86 38.10
N LYS A 428 -22.08 36.71 37.07
CA LYS A 428 -21.43 38.03 37.04
C LYS A 428 -19.95 37.99 37.50
N PRO A 429 -19.12 37.12 36.90
CA PRO A 429 -17.70 37.04 37.25
C PRO A 429 -16.99 38.37 36.94
N GLN A 430 -15.92 38.67 37.67
CA GLN A 430 -15.13 39.91 37.47
C GLN A 430 -14.39 39.93 36.13
N SER A 431 -14.16 38.76 35.53
CA SER A 431 -13.61 38.58 34.18
C SER A 431 -14.44 37.53 33.43
N PRO A 432 -14.44 37.53 32.08
CA PRO A 432 -15.13 36.50 31.29
C PRO A 432 -14.47 35.11 31.39
N GLY A 433 -13.24 35.03 31.89
CA GLY A 433 -12.47 33.81 32.04
C GLY A 433 -11.03 34.11 32.46
N GLN A 434 -10.20 33.07 32.43
CA GLN A 434 -8.76 33.14 32.65
C GLN A 434 -8.02 32.22 31.66
N LEU A 435 -6.86 32.67 31.18
CA LEU A 435 -5.93 31.83 30.46
C LEU A 435 -4.98 31.18 31.48
N ASN A 436 -4.79 29.87 31.33
CA ASN A 436 -3.77 29.12 32.07
C ASN A 436 -2.47 29.10 31.26
N ASP A 437 -1.54 28.21 31.64
CA ASP A 437 -0.29 28.03 30.92
C ASP A 437 -0.52 27.78 29.43
N LEU A 438 0.30 28.45 28.62
CA LEU A 438 0.35 28.28 27.17
C LEU A 438 1.52 27.37 26.83
N HIS A 439 1.27 26.34 26.03
CA HIS A 439 2.33 25.41 25.62
C HIS A 439 2.57 25.51 24.12
N ARG A 440 3.79 25.91 23.75
CA ARG A 440 4.28 25.76 22.38
C ARG A 440 4.82 24.34 22.23
N ILE A 441 4.29 23.61 21.27
CA ILE A 441 4.67 22.22 20.97
C ILE A 441 5.15 22.12 19.53
N ALA A 442 6.23 21.35 19.30
CA ALA A 442 6.84 21.14 17.98
C ALA A 442 6.08 20.05 17.20
N THR A 443 4.77 20.26 17.08
CA THR A 443 3.86 19.32 16.43
C THR A 443 3.05 20.09 15.43
N ASN A 444 2.59 19.40 14.40
CA ASN A 444 1.86 20.02 13.32
C ASN A 444 0.35 19.85 13.48
N VAL A 445 -0.25 20.10 14.65
CA VAL A 445 -1.67 19.80 14.91
C VAL A 445 -2.51 21.03 15.31
N ALA A 446 -3.80 21.03 15.02
CA ALA A 446 -4.75 22.07 15.43
C ALA A 446 -6.10 21.46 15.82
N TYR A 447 -6.75 22.05 16.82
CA TYR A 447 -8.12 21.73 17.22
C TYR A 447 -9.00 22.92 16.85
N TYR A 448 -10.05 22.69 16.06
CA TYR A 448 -10.99 23.74 15.69
C TYR A 448 -12.31 23.53 16.43
N PRO A 449 -12.56 24.14 17.59
CA PRO A 449 -13.81 23.98 18.31
C PRO A 449 -15.03 24.46 17.48
N PRO A 450 -16.25 23.95 17.74
CA PRO A 450 -17.47 24.49 17.14
C PRO A 450 -17.58 25.97 17.39
N GLN A 451 -17.79 26.75 16.33
CA GLN A 451 -17.86 28.21 16.44
C GLN A 451 -19.02 28.62 17.35
N GLY A 452 -18.80 29.66 18.15
CA GLY A 452 -19.78 30.20 19.06
C GLY A 452 -19.39 31.61 19.51
N ASP A 453 -20.04 32.08 20.56
CA ASP A 453 -19.97 33.49 21.00
C ASP A 453 -18.69 33.83 21.78
N TYR A 454 -17.87 32.83 22.12
CA TYR A 454 -16.59 33.04 22.81
C TYR A 454 -15.44 32.96 21.81
N SER A 455 -14.34 33.66 22.07
CA SER A 455 -13.12 33.53 21.27
C SER A 455 -11.86 33.63 22.12
N ILE A 456 -10.83 32.89 21.70
CA ILE A 456 -9.45 33.10 22.15
C ILE A 456 -8.73 33.87 21.05
N GLU A 457 -8.08 34.96 21.43
CA GLU A 457 -7.36 35.81 20.48
C GLU A 457 -5.87 35.88 20.81
N LEU A 458 -5.05 35.58 19.81
CA LEU A 458 -3.64 35.91 19.83
C LEU A 458 -3.50 37.36 19.34
N ARG A 459 -2.90 38.22 20.15
CA ARG A 459 -2.71 39.64 19.83
C ARG A 459 -1.23 40.02 19.80
N ASP A 460 -0.87 41.00 18.97
CA ASP A 460 0.48 41.58 18.98
C ASP A 460 0.68 42.54 20.18
N ALA A 461 1.90 43.04 20.35
CA ALA A 461 2.24 43.98 21.42
C ALA A 461 1.50 45.33 21.35
N LYS A 462 0.87 45.65 20.21
CA LYS A 462 0.05 46.86 20.01
C LYS A 462 -1.44 46.58 20.22
N GLY A 463 -1.81 45.34 20.52
CA GLY A 463 -3.18 44.90 20.75
C GLY A 463 -3.93 44.50 19.47
N ASN A 464 -3.29 44.45 18.31
CA ASN A 464 -3.94 43.98 17.07
C ASN A 464 -4.15 42.46 17.15
N VAL A 465 -5.33 41.99 16.73
CA VAL A 465 -5.63 40.56 16.65
C VAL A 465 -4.84 39.94 15.49
N LEU A 466 -3.97 38.99 15.82
CA LEU A 466 -3.19 38.19 14.88
C LEU A 466 -3.94 36.91 14.49
N LEU A 467 -4.64 36.31 15.44
CA LEU A 467 -5.48 35.13 15.26
C LEU A 467 -6.68 35.22 16.22
N SER A 468 -7.86 34.83 15.75
CA SER A 468 -9.05 34.67 16.59
C SER A 468 -9.63 33.29 16.35
N GLN A 469 -9.79 32.51 17.43
CA GLN A 469 -10.39 31.19 17.40
C GLN A 469 -11.73 31.24 18.15
N PRO A 470 -12.87 31.36 17.45
CA PRO A 470 -14.18 31.33 18.08
C PRO A 470 -14.56 29.90 18.52
N PHE A 471 -15.35 29.80 19.59
CA PHE A 471 -15.84 28.55 20.14
C PHE A 471 -17.16 28.68 20.91
N VAL A 472 -17.92 27.59 20.97
CA VAL A 472 -19.14 27.46 21.78
C VAL A 472 -18.79 27.02 23.20
N VAL A 473 -19.52 27.57 24.17
CA VAL A 473 -19.49 27.13 25.57
C VAL A 473 -20.92 26.89 26.01
N ASN A 474 -21.19 25.71 26.58
CA ASN A 474 -22.44 25.43 27.26
C ASN A 474 -22.18 25.38 28.77
N PHE A 475 -22.99 26.09 29.55
CA PHE A 475 -22.89 26.14 31.00
C PHE A 475 -24.02 25.36 31.71
N GLU A 476 -24.73 24.50 30.98
CA GLU A 476 -25.67 23.56 31.56
C GLU A 476 -24.98 22.73 32.65
N SER A 477 -25.58 22.76 33.85
CA SER A 477 -25.15 21.94 34.98
C SER A 477 -25.66 20.52 34.81
N GLU A 478 -24.85 19.52 35.18
CA GLU A 478 -25.30 18.11 35.26
C GLU A 478 -26.48 17.90 36.24
N TYR A 479 -26.78 18.89 37.08
CA TYR A 479 -27.87 18.89 38.05
C TYR A 479 -29.16 19.56 37.55
N ASP A 480 -29.16 20.14 36.34
CA ASP A 480 -30.30 20.87 35.77
C ASP A 480 -31.08 20.05 34.71
N ALA A 481 -30.80 18.75 34.56
CA ALA A 481 -31.44 17.81 33.63
C ALA A 481 -32.52 16.91 34.29
#